data_AF-A0A9X1MIR9-F1
#
_entry.id   AF-A0A9X1MIR9-F1
#
_cell.length_a   1.000
_cell.length_b   1.000
_cell.length_c   1.000
_cell.angle_alpha   90.00
_cell.angle_beta   90.00
_cell.angle_gamma   90.00
#
_symmetry.space_group_name_H-M   'P 1'
#
loop_
_entity.id
_entity.type
_entity.pdbx_description
1 polymer ?
#
loop_
_entity_poly.entity_id
_entity_poly.type
_entity_poly.pdbx_seq_one_letter_code
_entity_poly.pdbx_strand_id
1 'polypeptide(L)' 'MVKRQAWMKFALVGGMTVMAAAATGCQIDIGGQTLPSPYYMTDDVQYYPKGPEFILQRESDQMQKTLAEQAELHGEGF' A
#
# COMPACT_ATOMS: atom_id res chain seq x y z
N MET A 1 -44.55 -17.48 30.31
CA MET A 1 -43.93 -17.97 29.05
C MET A 1 -43.96 -16.92 27.93
N VAL A 2 -45.10 -16.26 27.69
CA VAL A 2 -45.29 -15.28 26.59
C VAL A 2 -44.32 -14.08 26.64
N LYS A 3 -44.02 -13.53 27.82
CA LYS A 3 -43.06 -12.41 27.96
C LYS A 3 -41.64 -12.76 27.50
N ARG A 4 -41.16 -13.97 27.81
CA ARG A 4 -39.81 -14.44 27.40
C ARG A 4 -39.73 -14.64 25.89
N GLN A 5 -40.82 -15.14 25.30
CA GLN A 5 -40.97 -15.29 23.86
C GLN A 5 -41.00 -13.93 23.14
N ALA A 6 -41.70 -12.93 23.70
CA ALA A 6 -41.71 -11.58 23.15
C ALA A 6 -40.31 -10.94 23.18
N TRP A 7 -39.60 -11.04 24.29
CA TRP A 7 -38.22 -10.52 24.43
C TRP A 7 -37.24 -11.19 23.47
N MET A 8 -37.31 -12.51 23.30
CA MET A 8 -36.51 -13.23 22.31
C MET A 8 -36.79 -12.75 20.88
N LYS A 9 -38.07 -12.55 20.52
CA LYS A 9 -38.45 -12.05 19.19
C LYS A 9 -37.94 -10.63 18.95
N PHE A 10 -38.05 -9.75 19.94
CA PHE A 10 -37.52 -8.39 19.83
C PHE A 10 -35.99 -8.37 19.71
N ALA A 11 -35.28 -9.20 20.48
CA ALA A 11 -33.82 -9.31 20.37
C ALA A 11 -33.39 -9.83 19.00
N LEU A 12 -34.11 -10.82 18.45
CA LEU A 12 -33.78 -11.43 17.16
C LEU A 12 -34.03 -10.46 16.00
N VAL A 13 -35.20 -9.79 15.99
CA VAL A 13 -35.52 -8.78 14.97
C VAL A 13 -34.57 -7.59 15.09
N GLY A 14 -34.38 -7.05 16.30
CA GLY A 14 -33.49 -5.91 16.54
C GLY A 14 -32.04 -6.21 16.15
N GLY A 15 -31.51 -7.37 16.52
CA GLY A 15 -30.16 -7.80 16.13
C GLY A 15 -30.00 -7.93 14.61
N MET A 16 -31.00 -8.51 13.93
CA MET A 16 -30.98 -8.64 12.47
C MET A 16 -31.05 -7.28 11.76
N THR A 17 -31.84 -6.34 12.28
CA THR A 17 -31.92 -4.97 11.73
C THR A 17 -30.59 -4.22 11.91
N VAL A 18 -29.94 -4.31 13.07
CA VAL A 18 -28.64 -3.67 13.31
C VAL A 18 -27.56 -4.26 12.40
N MET A 19 -27.55 -5.59 12.22
CA MET A 19 -26.60 -6.26 11.35
C MET A 19 -26.80 -5.89 9.87
N ALA A 20 -28.04 -5.78 9.42
CA ALA A 20 -28.36 -5.31 8.07
C ALA A 20 -27.92 -3.84 7.86
N ALA A 21 -28.17 -2.96 8.83
CA ALA A 21 -27.76 -1.55 8.76
C ALA A 21 -26.23 -1.39 8.74
N ALA A 22 -25.49 -2.22 9.49
CA ALA A 22 -24.04 -2.24 9.48
C ALA A 22 -23.45 -2.80 8.16
N ALA A 23 -24.16 -3.71 7.49
CA ALA A 23 -23.77 -4.23 6.18
C ALA A 23 -24.05 -3.25 5.04
N THR A 24 -25.01 -2.33 5.22
CA THR A 24 -25.35 -1.28 4.25
C THR A 24 -24.68 0.05 4.64
N GLY A 25 -23.38 0.17 4.42
CA GLY A 25 -22.69 1.46 4.40
C GLY A 25 -22.77 2.11 3.02
N CYS A 26 -22.38 3.39 2.91
CA CYS A 26 -22.12 4.06 1.63
C CYS A 26 -20.90 3.40 0.96
N GLN A 27 -21.10 2.21 0.39
CA GLN A 27 -20.13 1.54 -0.46
C GLN A 27 -20.09 2.36 -1.74
N ILE A 28 -19.07 3.20 -1.89
CA ILE A 28 -18.84 3.92 -3.13
C ILE A 28 -18.28 2.90 -4.12
N ASP A 29 -19.16 2.37 -4.96
CA ASP A 29 -18.78 1.60 -6.14
C ASP A 29 -18.40 2.57 -7.25
N ILE A 30 -17.10 2.66 -7.54
CA ILE A 30 -16.60 3.36 -8.73
C ILE A 30 -15.82 2.34 -9.54
N GLY A 31 -16.42 1.91 -10.66
CA GLY A 31 -15.78 1.01 -11.62
C GLY A 31 -15.79 -0.48 -11.25
N GLY A 32 -16.64 -0.94 -10.32
CA GLY A 32 -16.81 -2.37 -10.03
C GLY A 32 -15.76 -2.96 -9.08
N GLN A 33 -15.00 -2.13 -8.36
CA GLN A 33 -14.07 -2.54 -7.30
C GLN A 33 -14.24 -1.68 -6.06
N THR A 34 -14.18 -2.30 -4.87
CA THR A 34 -14.09 -1.60 -3.58
C THR A 34 -12.67 -1.03 -3.41
N LEU A 35 -12.38 0.03 -4.15
CA LEU A 35 -11.09 0.70 -4.10
C LEU A 35 -10.99 1.54 -2.80
N PRO A 36 -9.81 1.57 -2.13
CA PRO A 36 -9.59 2.35 -0.90
C PRO A 36 -9.85 3.85 -1.05
N SER A 37 -9.78 4.39 -2.26
CA SER A 37 -10.21 5.75 -2.57
C SER A 37 -11.04 5.77 -3.85
N PRO A 38 -12.12 6.58 -3.88
CA PRO A 38 -13.01 6.72 -5.04
C PRO A 38 -12.35 7.35 -6.27
N TYR A 39 -11.15 7.93 -6.11
CA TYR A 39 -10.45 8.64 -7.17
C TYR A 39 -9.24 7.89 -7.70
N TYR A 40 -8.96 6.64 -7.31
CA TYR A 40 -7.73 5.92 -7.68
C TYR A 40 -7.39 5.92 -9.19
N MET A 41 -8.38 6.02 -10.09
CA MET A 41 -8.14 6.12 -11.54
C MET A 41 -7.70 7.51 -12.01
N THR A 42 -8.04 8.56 -11.25
CA THR A 42 -7.72 9.97 -11.53
C THR A 42 -6.72 10.57 -10.55
N ASP A 43 -6.51 9.91 -9.42
CA ASP A 43 -5.54 10.23 -8.38
C ASP A 43 -4.17 9.96 -8.98
N ASP A 44 -3.33 10.96 -8.85
CA ASP A 44 -2.08 11.10 -9.54
C ASP A 44 -1.27 9.82 -9.37
N VAL A 45 -0.68 9.33 -10.47
CA VAL A 45 0.38 8.32 -10.40
C VAL A 45 1.30 8.73 -9.27
N GLN A 46 1.42 7.90 -8.22
CA GLN A 46 2.26 8.18 -7.05
C GLN A 46 3.57 8.79 -7.55
N TYR A 47 3.73 10.10 -7.37
CA TYR A 47 4.79 10.83 -8.04
C TYR A 47 6.11 10.39 -7.43
N TYR A 48 6.84 9.56 -8.16
CA TYR A 48 8.22 9.27 -7.86
C TYR A 48 9.06 10.31 -8.60
N PRO A 49 9.79 11.19 -7.88
CA PRO A 49 10.70 12.11 -8.56
C PRO A 49 11.63 11.31 -9.45
N LYS A 50 12.01 11.88 -10.61
CA LYS A 50 12.96 11.23 -11.50
C LYS A 50 14.19 10.87 -10.68
N GLY A 51 14.52 9.57 -10.67
CA GLY A 51 15.75 9.10 -10.07
C GLY A 51 16.98 9.78 -10.69
N PRO A 52 18.17 9.61 -10.10
CA PRO A 52 19.40 10.12 -10.70
C PRO A 52 19.54 9.65 -12.16
N GLU A 53 20.05 10.53 -13.05
CA GLU A 53 20.18 10.25 -14.49
C GLU A 53 21.02 9.00 -14.77
N PHE A 54 21.96 8.69 -13.87
CA PHE A 54 22.75 7.47 -13.91
C PHE A 54 22.39 6.58 -12.72
N ILE A 55 21.82 5.42 -13.02
CA ILE A 55 21.31 4.48 -12.01
C ILE A 55 22.45 3.83 -11.20
N LEU A 56 23.65 3.77 -11.78
CA LEU A 56 24.78 2.97 -11.28
C LEU A 56 25.91 3.80 -10.64
N GLN A 57 25.60 4.98 -10.07
CA GLN A 57 26.63 5.87 -9.50
C GLN A 57 27.47 5.17 -8.42
N ARG A 58 26.84 4.31 -7.60
CA ARG A 58 27.57 3.59 -6.53
C ARG A 58 28.55 2.59 -7.11
N GLU A 59 28.16 1.89 -8.17
CA GLU A 59 28.97 0.92 -8.87
C GLU A 59 30.12 1.60 -9.62
N SER A 60 29.88 2.76 -10.26
CA SER A 60 30.94 3.54 -10.90
C SER A 60 31.96 4.06 -9.90
N ASP A 61 31.50 4.60 -8.77
CA ASP A 61 32.38 5.12 -7.73
C ASP A 61 33.23 4.00 -7.13
N GLN A 62 32.64 2.82 -6.92
CA GLN A 62 33.37 1.65 -6.44
C GLN A 62 34.40 1.17 -7.46
N MET A 63 34.05 1.12 -8.75
CA MET A 63 34.99 0.77 -9.81
C MET A 63 36.18 1.74 -9.84
N GLN A 64 35.93 3.05 -9.77
CA GLN A 64 36.99 4.06 -9.75
C GLN A 64 37.94 3.88 -8.56
N LYS A 65 37.39 3.62 -7.36
CA LYS A 65 38.20 3.34 -6.17
C LYS A 65 39.06 2.08 -6.33
N THR A 66 38.47 0.99 -6.81
CA THR A 66 39.23 -0.26 -7.04
C THR A 66 40.34 -0.09 -8.08
N LEU A 67 40.10 0.70 -9.12
CA LEU A 67 41.12 0.99 -10.14
C LEU A 67 42.24 1.87 -9.58
N ALA A 68 41.92 2.85 -8.74
CA ALA A 68 42.92 3.68 -8.06
C ALA A 68 43.80 2.83 -7.11
N GLU A 69 43.18 1.97 -6.29
CA GLU A 69 43.90 1.06 -5.40
C GLU A 69 44.80 0.08 -6.19
N GLN A 70 44.30 -0.48 -7.30
CA GLN A 70 45.11 -1.35 -8.17
C GLN A 70 46.28 -0.61 -8.82
N ALA A 71 46.09 0.65 -9.21
CA ALA A 71 47.15 1.47 -9.79
C ALA A 71 48.22 1.83 -8.76
N GLU A 72 47.84 2.11 -7.51
CA GLU A 72 48.76 2.31 -6.38
C GLU A 72 49.56 1.03 -6.10
N LEU A 73 48.88 -0.11 -5.95
CA LEU A 73 49.53 -1.42 -5.74
C LEU A 73 50.47 -1.80 -6.89
N HIS A 74 50.10 -1.50 -8.13
CA HIS A 74 50.94 -1.77 -9.30
C HIS A 74 52.10 -0.75 -9.43
N GLY A 75 51.99 0.43 -8.84
CA GLY A 75 53.04 1.45 -8.78
C GLY A 75 54.07 1.24 -7.67
N GLU A 76 53.67 0.60 -6.56
CA GLU A 76 54.57 0.23 -5.45
C GLU A 76 55.32 -1.10 -5.68
N GLY A 77 55.12 -1.73 -6.84
CA GLY A 77 55.82 -2.93 -7.28
C GLY A 77 57.05 -2.64 -8.14
N PHE A 78 58.08 -1.99 -7.58
CA PHE A 78 59.48 -2.04 -8.06
C PHE A 78 60.47 -1.82 -6.92
#